data_AF-A0A2V9XP65-F1
#
_entry.id   AF-A0A2V9XP65-F1
#
_cell.length_a   1.000
_cell.length_b   1.000
_cell.length_c   1.000
_cell.angle_alpha   90.00
_cell.angle_beta   90.00
_cell.angle_gamma   90.00
#
_symmetry.space_group_name_H-M   'P 1'
#
loop_
_entity.id
_entity.type
_entity.pdbx_description
1 polymer ?
#
loop_
_entity_poly.entity_id
_entity_poly.type
_entity_poly.pdbx_seq_one_letter_code
_entity_poly.pdbx_strand_id
1 'polypeptide(L)'
;MSGAVVLAAIVAGGLLVHLYRAQPLTERDSILLADFVNTTGDAVFDGTLKKALAVELQQSPYLNVFSDEKARHTLRLMGKSADERITVEIAREICQRNGV
;
A
#
# COMPACT_ATOMS: atom_id res chain seq x y z
N MET A 1 37.72 29.33 2.36
CA MET A 1 36.49 29.01 3.11
C MET A 1 35.32 28.67 2.18
N SER A 2 35.17 29.35 1.03
CA SER A 2 34.04 29.14 0.10
C SER A 2 33.94 27.73 -0.51
N GLY A 3 35.06 27.07 -0.81
CA GLY A 3 35.04 25.72 -1.40
C GLY A 3 34.47 24.63 -0.48
N ALA A 4 34.69 24.74 0.83
CA ALA A 4 34.16 23.79 1.81
C ALA A 4 32.64 23.91 1.95
N VAL A 5 32.09 25.13 1.86
CA VAL A 5 30.66 25.39 1.92
C VAL A 5 29.95 24.81 0.70
N VAL A 6 30.54 24.98 -0.50
CA VAL A 6 30.00 24.42 -1.74
C VAL A 6 29.98 22.89 -1.70
N LEU A 7 31.06 22.26 -1.25
CA LEU A 7 31.13 20.81 -1.08
C LEU A 7 30.09 20.29 -0.08
N ALA A 8 29.94 20.95 1.06
CA ALA A 8 28.94 20.58 2.06
C ALA A 8 27.50 20.70 1.52
N ALA A 9 27.21 21.74 0.75
CA ALA A 9 25.90 21.93 0.13
C ALA A 9 25.59 20.87 -0.93
N ILE A 10 26.59 20.47 -1.74
CA ILE A 10 26.42 19.40 -2.75
C ILE A 10 26.18 18.05 -2.06
N VAL A 11 26.94 17.74 -1.01
CA VAL A 11 26.77 16.49 -0.25
C VAL A 11 25.42 16.46 0.44
N ALA A 12 25.03 17.54 1.12
CA ALA A 12 23.72 17.64 1.78
C ALA A 12 22.57 17.56 0.76
N GLY A 13 22.69 18.24 -0.38
CA GLY A 13 21.70 18.17 -1.47
C GLY A 13 21.59 16.76 -2.05
N GLY A 14 22.72 16.09 -2.29
CA GLY A 14 22.74 14.70 -2.74
C GLY A 14 22.12 13.73 -1.74
N LEU A 15 22.40 13.91 -0.44
CA LEU A 15 21.82 13.10 0.63
C LEU A 15 20.30 13.31 0.73
N LEU A 16 19.85 14.57 0.71
CA LEU A 16 18.43 14.91 0.75
C LEU A 16 17.69 14.32 -0.45
N VAL A 17 18.20 14.47 -1.67
CA VAL A 17 17.59 13.87 -2.86
C VAL A 17 17.56 12.35 -2.77
N HIS A 18 18.61 11.72 -2.22
CA HIS A 18 18.62 10.28 -2.07
C HIS A 18 17.61 9.78 -1.03
N LEU A 19 17.44 10.50 0.07
CA LEU A 19 16.48 10.19 1.14
C LEU A 19 15.03 10.46 0.72
N TYR A 20 14.78 11.48 -0.09
CA TYR A 20 13.44 11.84 -0.58
C TYR A 20 13.05 11.17 -1.90
N ARG A 21 13.93 10.33 -2.48
CA ARG A 21 13.59 9.52 -3.64
C ARG A 21 12.59 8.44 -3.22
N ALA A 22 11.34 8.59 -3.66
CA ALA A 22 10.34 7.54 -3.56
C ALA A 22 10.88 6.27 -4.25
N GLN A 23 10.94 5.17 -3.50
CA GLN A 23 11.34 3.87 -4.04
C GLN A 23 10.31 3.48 -5.12
N PRO A 24 10.74 3.20 -6.36
CA PRO A 24 9.83 2.70 -7.38
C PRO A 24 9.26 1.36 -6.91
N LEU A 25 7.96 1.14 -7.11
CA LEU A 25 7.31 -0.14 -6.85
C LEU A 25 8.07 -1.25 -7.59
N THR A 26 8.73 -2.12 -6.85
CA THR A 26 9.44 -3.30 -7.32
C THR A 26 8.50 -4.51 -7.35
N GLU A 27 8.87 -5.56 -8.09
CA GLU A 27 8.10 -6.83 -8.17
C GLU A 27 7.92 -7.53 -6.79
N ARG A 28 8.50 -7.00 -5.72
CA ARG A 28 8.35 -7.48 -4.34
C ARG A 28 7.33 -6.66 -3.54
N ASP A 29 6.96 -5.48 -4.03
CA ASP A 29 6.07 -4.57 -3.34
C ASP A 29 4.64 -5.10 -3.46
N SER A 30 4.03 -5.30 -2.30
CA SER A 30 2.69 -5.82 -2.21
C SER A 30 1.69 -4.67 -2.32
N ILE A 31 0.49 -4.94 -2.83
CA ILE A 31 -0.61 -3.98 -2.87
C ILE A 31 -1.77 -4.53 -2.04
N LEU A 32 -2.34 -3.69 -1.18
CA LEU A 32 -3.54 -4.03 -0.40
C LEU A 32 -4.78 -3.50 -1.12
N LEU A 33 -5.71 -4.38 -1.47
CA LEU A 33 -7.02 -3.97 -1.97
C LEU A 33 -7.95 -3.63 -0.79
N ALA A 34 -8.21 -2.33 -0.62
CA ALA A 34 -9.29 -1.85 0.25
C ALA A 34 -10.67 -2.30 -0.27
N ASP A 35 -11.67 -2.28 0.60
CA ASP A 35 -13.04 -2.58 0.19
C ASP A 35 -13.60 -1.43 -0.66
N PHE A 36 -14.25 -1.80 -1.75
CA PHE A 36 -14.91 -0.84 -2.62
C PHE A 36 -16.09 -0.21 -1.89
N VAL A 37 -16.20 1.12 -1.96
CA VAL A 37 -17.41 1.83 -1.56
C VAL A 37 -18.30 1.89 -2.79
N ASN A 38 -19.27 0.98 -2.89
CA ASN A 38 -20.24 1.01 -3.96
C ASN A 38 -21.27 2.12 -3.74
N THR A 39 -21.13 3.21 -4.49
CA THR A 39 -22.04 4.37 -4.43
C THR A 39 -23.29 4.24 -5.31
N THR A 40 -23.48 3.12 -6.03
CA THR A 40 -24.60 2.97 -6.99
C THR A 40 -25.85 2.34 -6.38
N GLY A 41 -25.78 1.82 -5.16
CA GLY A 41 -26.93 1.21 -4.45
C GLY A 41 -27.27 -0.22 -4.87
N ASP A 42 -26.45 -0.84 -5.71
CA ASP A 42 -26.73 -2.17 -6.26
C ASP A 42 -25.80 -3.26 -5.67
N ALA A 43 -26.37 -4.11 -4.81
CA ALA A 43 -25.64 -5.06 -3.94
C ALA A 43 -24.81 -6.12 -4.70
N VAL A 44 -25.04 -6.31 -6.00
CA VAL A 44 -24.34 -7.29 -6.84
C VAL A 44 -22.86 -6.90 -7.10
N PHE A 45 -22.51 -5.62 -6.92
CA PHE A 45 -21.14 -5.14 -7.12
C PHE A 45 -20.26 -5.23 -5.86
N ASP A 46 -20.83 -5.47 -4.67
CA ASP A 46 -20.16 -5.32 -3.38
C ASP A 46 -19.24 -6.49 -2.96
N GLY A 47 -18.80 -7.32 -3.91
CA GLY A 47 -17.84 -8.40 -3.62
C GLY A 47 -17.28 -9.15 -4.84
N THR A 48 -18.02 -9.16 -5.95
CA THR A 48 -17.67 -9.86 -7.19
C THR A 48 -16.57 -9.13 -7.97
N LEU A 49 -16.60 -7.79 -8.00
CA LEU A 49 -15.60 -6.98 -8.70
C LEU A 49 -14.24 -7.01 -7.99
N LYS A 50 -14.22 -7.00 -6.65
CA LYS A 50 -13.00 -7.15 -5.84
C LYS A 50 -12.30 -8.46 -6.13
N LYS A 51 -13.06 -9.56 -6.23
CA LYS A 51 -12.52 -10.88 -6.57
C LYS A 51 -12.00 -10.96 -8.01
N ALA A 52 -12.74 -10.44 -8.99
CA ALA A 52 -12.32 -10.45 -10.39
C ALA A 52 -11.02 -9.65 -10.59
N LEU A 53 -10.93 -8.45 -10.00
CA LEU A 53 -9.73 -7.62 -10.09
C LEU A 53 -8.53 -8.22 -9.35
N ALA A 54 -8.75 -8.83 -8.18
CA ALA A 54 -7.69 -9.52 -7.45
C ALA A 54 -7.12 -10.71 -8.24
N VAL A 55 -7.97 -11.46 -8.95
CA VAL A 55 -7.55 -12.58 -9.79
C VAL A 55 -6.71 -12.11 -10.98
N GLU A 56 -7.11 -11.05 -11.68
CA GLU A 56 -6.32 -10.48 -12.78
C GLU A 56 -4.99 -9.88 -12.30
N LEU A 57 -4.98 -9.21 -11.14
CA LEU A 57 -3.77 -8.65 -10.57
C LEU A 57 -2.80 -9.72 -10.05
N GLN A 58 -3.30 -10.85 -9.53
CA GLN A 58 -2.45 -12.01 -9.18
C GLN A 58 -1.82 -12.68 -10.40
N GLN A 59 -2.39 -12.54 -11.58
CA GLN A 59 -1.80 -13.03 -12.83
C GLN A 59 -0.75 -12.06 -13.41
N SER A 60 -0.62 -10.86 -12.84
CA SER A 60 0.43 -9.92 -13.22
C SER A 60 1.77 -10.35 -12.61
N PRO A 61 2.84 -10.54 -13.40
CA PRO A 61 4.18 -10.80 -12.87
C PRO A 61 4.79 -9.59 -12.15
N TYR A 62 4.12 -8.42 -12.17
CA TYR A 62 4.66 -7.16 -11.66
C TYR A 62 4.10 -6.74 -10.29
N LEU A 63 3.03 -7.37 -9.79
CA LEU A 63 2.33 -6.91 -8.58
C LEU A 63 1.98 -8.08 -7.65
N ASN A 64 2.42 -8.01 -6.39
CA ASN A 64 1.98 -8.97 -5.37
C ASN A 64 0.73 -8.45 -4.67
N VAL A 65 -0.35 -9.23 -4.63
CA VAL A 65 -1.54 -8.83 -3.86
C VAL A 65 -1.36 -9.28 -2.41
N PHE A 66 -1.44 -8.35 -1.47
CA PHE A 66 -1.45 -8.68 -0.04
C PHE A 66 -2.67 -9.53 0.28
N SER A 67 -2.47 -10.71 0.89
CA SER A 67 -3.54 -11.67 1.03
C SER A 67 -4.64 -11.19 1.98
N ASP A 68 -5.89 -11.48 1.60
CA ASP A 68 -7.07 -11.15 2.41
C ASP A 68 -6.98 -11.75 3.82
N GLU A 69 -6.41 -12.95 3.93
CA GLU A 69 -6.17 -13.61 5.22
C GLU A 69 -5.21 -12.81 6.12
N LYS A 70 -4.10 -12.31 5.58
CA LYS A 70 -3.16 -11.46 6.33
C LYS A 70 -3.78 -10.13 6.72
N ALA A 71 -4.64 -9.57 5.86
CA ALA A 71 -5.38 -8.34 6.16
C ALA A 71 -6.35 -8.56 7.34
N ARG A 72 -7.14 -9.65 7.32
CA ARG A 72 -8.04 -10.03 8.42
C ARG A 72 -7.31 -10.35 9.71
N HIS A 73 -6.12 -10.94 9.62
CA HIS A 73 -5.27 -11.17 10.78
C HIS A 73 -4.80 -9.84 11.38
N THR A 74 -4.36 -8.90 10.54
CA THR A 74 -3.96 -7.55 10.98
C THR A 74 -5.12 -6.79 11.60
N LEU A 75 -6.33 -6.87 11.04
CA LEU A 75 -7.56 -6.30 11.64
C LEU A 75 -7.79 -6.81 13.06
N ARG A 76 -7.67 -8.13 13.29
CA ARG A 76 -7.80 -8.70 14.63
C ARG A 76 -6.73 -8.19 15.59
N LEU A 77 -5.48 -8.03 15.13
CA LEU A 77 -4.41 -7.42 15.92
C LEU A 77 -4.67 -5.93 16.23
N MET A 78 -5.43 -5.24 15.38
CA MET A 78 -5.90 -3.87 15.61
C MET A 78 -7.12 -3.79 16.55
N GLY A 79 -7.59 -4.92 17.08
CA GLY A 79 -8.79 -4.99 17.93
C GLY A 79 -10.11 -4.81 17.15
N LYS A 80 -10.06 -4.92 15.82
CA LYS A 80 -11.20 -4.78 14.91
C LYS A 80 -11.81 -6.14 14.57
N SER A 81 -13.05 -6.14 14.10
CA SER A 81 -13.67 -7.37 13.60
C SER A 81 -12.94 -7.88 12.36
N ALA A 82 -12.84 -9.20 12.20
CA ALA A 82 -12.25 -9.81 11.01
C ALA A 82 -13.08 -9.57 9.73
N ASP A 83 -14.35 -9.16 9.90
CA ASP A 83 -15.27 -8.82 8.82
C ASP A 83 -15.54 -7.29 8.77
N GLU A 84 -14.76 -6.48 9.50
CA GLU A 84 -14.86 -5.03 9.42
C GLU A 84 -14.42 -4.56 8.02
N ARG A 85 -15.22 -3.65 7.44
CA ARG A 85 -14.94 -3.11 6.11
C ARG A 85 -13.60 -2.37 6.12
N ILE A 86 -12.68 -2.76 5.24
CA ILE A 86 -11.37 -2.14 5.08
C ILE A 86 -11.56 -0.83 4.32
N THR A 87 -11.80 0.26 5.05
CA THR A 87 -11.81 1.62 4.49
C THR A 87 -10.40 2.06 4.11
N VAL A 88 -10.27 3.21 3.43
CA VAL A 88 -8.97 3.77 3.05
C VAL A 88 -8.06 4.02 4.27
N GLU A 89 -8.63 4.48 5.38
CA GLU A 89 -7.91 4.71 6.63
C GLU A 89 -7.37 3.41 7.21
N ILE A 90 -8.20 2.37 7.24
CA ILE A 90 -7.83 1.04 7.75
C ILE A 90 -6.79 0.39 6.83
N ALA A 91 -6.96 0.50 5.51
CA ALA A 91 -6.00 -0.01 4.54
C ALA A 91 -4.62 0.62 4.73
N ARG A 92 -4.57 1.94 4.93
CA ARG A 92 -3.32 2.68 5.20
C ARG A 92 -2.64 2.17 6.47
N GLU A 93 -3.40 1.93 7.54
CA GLU A 93 -2.83 1.43 8.79
C GLU A 93 -2.30 -0.01 8.65
N ILE A 94 -3.02 -0.87 7.93
CA ILE A 94 -2.56 -2.24 7.63
C ILE A 94 -1.26 -2.20 6.82
N CYS A 95 -1.19 -1.32 5.81
CA CYS A 95 0.01 -1.12 4.98
C CYS A 95 1.22 -0.69 5.83
N GLN A 96 1.06 0.33 6.67
CA GLN A 96 2.11 0.82 7.56
C GLN A 96 2.62 -0.25 8.53
N ARG A 97 1.73 -1.12 9.04
CA ARG A 97 2.08 -2.19 9.98
C ARG A 97 2.78 -3.37 9.32
N ASN A 98 2.53 -3.61 8.03
CA ASN A 98 3.03 -4.79 7.32
C ASN A 98 4.15 -4.47 6.31
N GLY A 99 4.54 -3.19 6.16
CA GLY A 99 5.58 -2.79 5.20
C GLY A 99 5.14 -2.97 3.76
N VAL A 100 3.87 -2.68 3.48
CA VAL A 100 3.20 -2.73 2.17
C VAL A 100 3.02 -1.31 1.64
#